data_AF-A0A373M8N5-F1
#
_entry.id   AF-A0A373M8N5-F1
#
_cell.length_a   1.000
_cell.length_b   1.000
_cell.length_c   1.000
_cell.angle_alpha   90.00
_cell.angle_beta   90.00
_cell.angle_gamma   90.00
#
_symmetry.space_group_name_H-M   'P 1'
#
loop_
_entity.id
_entity.type
_entity.pdbx_description
1 polymer ?
#
loop_
_entity_poly.entity_id
_entity_poly.type
_entity_poly.pdbx_seq_one_letter_code
_entity_poly.pdbx_strand_id
1 'polypeptide(L)'
;MIAIIVAMSENRVIGREGKIPWDLPEDRKKFQMLTMGNAIVMGRRTYDEIGHPLPGRMTYLLSGTKKVELENCHTVQSLEEVWEKEKNTGRDIFICGGASVYEEALKNTDKIYVTKLLEKVEGDTFFPMFSEEEFVEKSCEILVPQKAVFYEYERVQKKGKFMLSTLKDLWYDGKMVTKEKQLRIFDEKSGKWEVFSPVIFQNCMRPEEVTIYPLTITLLAEDRIQIETKYQQREFDLKDKEIELCEWEAKIHKVECTHCENCGRCGW
;
A
#
# COMPACT_ATOMS: atom_id res chain seq x y z
N MET A 1 1.97 -8.99 6.91
CA MET A 1 1.08 -7.81 6.80
C MET A 1 1.23 -6.96 8.06
N ILE A 2 1.07 -5.64 7.96
CA ILE A 2 0.96 -4.72 9.09
C ILE A 2 -0.50 -4.28 9.21
N ALA A 3 -1.13 -4.48 10.36
CA ALA A 3 -2.50 -4.08 10.60
C ALA A 3 -2.62 -3.24 11.88
N ILE A 4 -3.49 -2.23 11.86
CA ILE A 4 -3.98 -1.58 13.07
C ILE A 4 -5.21 -2.34 13.54
N ILE A 5 -5.31 -2.60 14.84
CA ILE A 5 -6.54 -3.08 15.47
C ILE A 5 -6.93 -2.16 16.62
N VAL A 6 -8.16 -1.67 16.59
CA VAL A 6 -8.64 -0.65 17.54
C VAL A 6 -10.14 -0.82 17.82
N ALA A 7 -10.53 -0.60 19.08
CA ALA A 7 -11.91 -0.34 19.46
C ALA A 7 -12.07 1.14 19.76
N MET A 8 -13.08 1.79 19.18
CA MET A 8 -13.37 3.21 19.39
C MET A 8 -14.86 3.51 19.49
N SER A 9 -15.21 4.56 20.22
CA SER A 9 -16.57 5.09 20.27
C SER A 9 -16.96 5.83 18.97
N GLU A 10 -18.22 6.22 18.85
CA GLU A 10 -18.71 7.01 17.71
C GLU A 10 -17.92 8.33 17.54
N ASN A 11 -17.51 8.94 18.65
CA ASN A 11 -16.67 10.14 18.70
C ASN A 11 -15.16 9.85 18.72
N ARG A 12 -14.74 8.65 18.28
CA ARG A 12 -13.33 8.18 18.16
C ARG A 12 -12.55 8.11 19.47
N VAL A 13 -13.21 8.16 20.63
CA VAL A 13 -12.53 7.92 21.91
C VAL A 13 -12.04 6.48 21.92
N ILE A 14 -10.81 6.28 22.38
CA ILE A 14 -10.18 4.96 22.60
C ILE A 14 -9.75 4.77 24.06
N GLY A 15 -9.77 5.83 24.86
CA GLY A 15 -9.35 5.79 26.25
C GLY A 15 -9.76 7.01 27.04
N ARG A 16 -9.87 6.82 28.35
CA ARG A 16 -10.07 7.85 29.37
C ARG A 16 -9.16 7.53 30.55
N GLU A 17 -8.32 8.47 30.97
CA GLU A 17 -7.41 8.31 32.12
C GLU A 17 -6.54 7.05 32.03
N GLY A 18 -6.13 6.68 30.80
CA GLY A 18 -5.31 5.50 30.54
C GLY A 18 -6.06 4.17 30.67
N LYS A 19 -7.39 4.18 30.56
CA LYS A 19 -8.22 2.97 30.53
C LYS A 19 -9.22 2.98 29.37
N ILE A 20 -9.61 1.79 28.91
CA ILE A 20 -10.76 1.62 28.03
C ILE A 20 -12.06 1.90 28.82
N PRO A 21 -12.89 2.90 28.44
CA PRO A 21 -14.04 3.33 29.23
C PRO A 21 -15.32 2.50 29.03
N TRP A 22 -15.23 1.32 28.43
CA TRP A 22 -16.34 0.40 28.19
C TRP A 22 -15.91 -1.06 28.38
N ASP A 23 -16.89 -1.94 28.53
CA ASP A 23 -16.69 -3.40 28.54
C ASP A 23 -17.31 -4.03 27.30
N LEU A 24 -16.47 -4.50 26.37
CA LEU A 24 -16.89 -5.11 25.10
C LEU A 24 -16.23 -6.49 24.90
N PRO A 25 -16.82 -7.57 25.45
CA PRO A 25 -16.28 -8.93 25.34
C PRO A 25 -16.10 -9.44 23.90
N GLU A 26 -16.98 -9.03 23.00
CA GLU A 26 -17.01 -9.43 21.58
C GLU A 26 -15.80 -8.89 20.85
N ASP A 27 -15.42 -7.64 21.15
CA ASP A 27 -14.19 -7.02 20.67
C ASP A 27 -12.96 -7.75 21.19
N ARG A 28 -12.90 -8.07 22.48
CA ARG A 28 -11.78 -8.84 23.06
C ARG A 28 -11.62 -10.21 22.40
N LYS A 29 -12.72 -10.89 22.08
CA LYS A 29 -12.70 -12.16 21.34
C LYS A 29 -12.16 -11.97 19.93
N LYS A 30 -12.62 -10.95 19.19
CA LYS A 30 -12.10 -10.64 17.85
C LYS A 30 -10.62 -10.27 17.89
N PHE A 31 -10.21 -9.42 18.83
CA PHE A 31 -8.83 -9.06 19.06
C PHE A 31 -7.96 -10.29 19.29
N GLN A 32 -8.37 -11.18 20.20
CA GLN A 32 -7.64 -12.42 20.46
C GLN A 32 -7.55 -13.29 19.21
N MET A 33 -8.66 -13.47 18.48
CA MET A 33 -8.71 -14.31 17.28
C MET A 33 -7.78 -13.80 16.17
N LEU A 34 -7.78 -12.50 15.90
CA LEU A 34 -6.96 -11.89 14.85
C LEU A 34 -5.46 -11.86 15.21
N THR A 35 -5.15 -11.61 16.48
CA THR A 35 -3.77 -11.45 16.93
C THR A 35 -3.09 -12.75 17.35
N MET A 36 -3.81 -13.85 17.54
CA MET A 36 -3.23 -15.12 18.00
C MET A 36 -2.14 -15.64 17.05
N GLY A 37 -0.99 -16.03 17.60
CA GLY A 37 0.16 -16.52 16.83
C GLY A 37 0.98 -15.43 16.13
N ASN A 38 0.51 -14.18 16.17
CA ASN A 38 1.11 -13.04 15.48
C ASN A 38 1.89 -12.12 16.44
N ALA A 39 2.57 -11.14 15.87
CA ALA A 39 3.24 -10.08 16.60
C ALA A 39 2.25 -8.96 16.94
N ILE A 40 2.33 -8.44 18.16
CA ILE A 40 1.57 -7.27 18.61
C ILE A 40 2.54 -6.17 19.03
N VAL A 41 2.24 -4.94 18.66
CA VAL A 41 3.01 -3.76 19.02
C VAL A 41 2.13 -2.86 19.86
N MET A 42 2.63 -2.46 21.03
CA MET A 42 1.93 -1.52 21.88
C MET A 42 2.87 -0.53 22.56
N GLY A 43 2.37 0.66 22.81
CA GLY A 43 3.08 1.68 23.59
C GLY A 43 3.10 1.36 25.08
N ARG A 44 4.05 1.97 25.78
CA ARG A 44 4.27 1.78 27.23
C ARG A 44 3.02 1.94 28.10
N ARG A 45 2.19 2.96 27.86
CA ARG A 45 0.99 3.19 28.67
C ARG A 45 -0.04 2.07 28.51
N THR A 46 -0.27 1.62 27.28
CA THR A 46 -1.16 0.49 26.97
C THR A 46 -0.65 -0.80 27.60
N TYR A 47 0.67 -1.04 27.54
CA TYR A 47 1.26 -2.20 28.21
C TYR A 47 1.11 -2.12 29.75
N ASP A 48 1.29 -0.94 30.35
CA ASP A 48 1.13 -0.74 31.79
C ASP A 48 -0.33 -0.98 32.23
N GLU A 49 -1.32 -0.63 31.41
CA GLU A 49 -2.75 -0.90 31.65
C GLU A 49 -3.05 -2.41 31.62
N ILE A 50 -2.53 -3.13 30.63
CA ILE A 50 -2.70 -4.58 30.49
C ILE A 50 -1.92 -5.32 31.60
N GLY A 51 -0.74 -4.83 31.95
CA GLY A 51 0.11 -5.32 33.04
C GLY A 51 0.96 -6.55 32.71
N HIS A 52 0.75 -7.22 31.58
CA HIS A 52 1.48 -8.43 31.21
C HIS A 52 1.53 -8.65 29.68
N PRO A 53 2.51 -9.39 29.15
CA PRO A 53 2.50 -9.85 27.76
C PRO A 53 1.30 -10.74 27.51
N LEU A 54 0.70 -10.60 26.32
CA LEU A 54 -0.49 -11.37 26.00
C LEU A 54 -0.11 -12.79 25.54
N PRO A 55 -0.63 -13.87 26.17
CA PRO A 55 -0.21 -15.24 25.84
C PRO A 55 -0.44 -15.61 24.37
N GLY A 56 0.46 -16.41 23.80
CA GLY A 56 0.37 -16.89 22.42
C GLY A 56 0.68 -15.84 21.35
N ARG A 57 1.28 -14.70 21.74
CA ARG A 57 1.65 -13.58 20.87
C ARG A 57 3.07 -13.11 21.15
N MET A 58 3.77 -12.67 20.11
CA MET A 58 5.04 -11.96 20.27
C MET A 58 4.73 -10.50 20.60
N THR A 59 5.15 -10.01 21.76
CA THR A 59 4.82 -8.64 22.22
C THR A 59 6.00 -7.70 22.03
N TYR A 60 5.82 -6.64 21.27
CA TYR A 60 6.77 -5.54 21.14
C TYR A 60 6.28 -4.31 21.89
N LEU A 61 7.06 -3.89 22.88
CA LEU A 61 6.83 -2.72 23.70
C LEU A 61 7.60 -1.54 23.12
N LEU A 62 6.89 -0.58 22.51
CA LEU A 62 7.49 0.67 22.04
C LEU A 62 7.69 1.62 23.23
N SER A 63 8.94 1.84 23.62
CA SER A 63 9.28 2.56 24.85
C SER A 63 10.72 3.07 24.87
N GLY A 64 10.89 4.38 25.09
CA GLY A 64 12.21 4.98 25.32
C GLY A 64 12.76 4.84 26.74
N THR A 65 11.93 4.47 27.73
CA THR A 65 12.32 4.50 29.16
C THR A 65 12.23 3.14 29.84
N LYS A 66 11.12 2.41 29.64
CA LYS A 66 10.90 1.08 30.19
C LYS A 66 11.58 0.06 29.30
N LYS A 67 12.38 -0.84 29.89
CA LYS A 67 12.98 -2.01 29.23
C LYS A 67 12.39 -3.29 29.82
N VAL A 68 11.95 -4.16 28.94
CA VAL A 68 11.38 -5.49 29.20
C VAL A 68 12.02 -6.43 28.19
N GLU A 69 12.59 -7.51 28.71
CA GLU A 69 13.14 -8.61 27.91
C GLU A 69 12.64 -9.92 28.53
N LEU A 70 11.69 -10.55 27.86
CA LEU A 70 11.11 -11.85 28.18
C LEU A 70 11.05 -12.66 26.88
N GLU A 71 10.86 -13.98 27.00
CA GLU A 71 10.85 -14.90 25.86
C GLU A 71 9.92 -14.47 24.70
N ASN A 72 8.75 -13.90 25.03
CA ASN A 72 7.77 -13.41 24.05
C ASN A 72 7.44 -11.93 24.25
N CYS A 73 8.33 -11.15 24.88
CA CYS A 73 8.13 -9.71 25.06
C CYS A 73 9.44 -8.94 25.03
N HIS A 74 9.60 -8.07 24.03
CA HIS A 74 10.81 -7.28 23.82
C HIS A 74 10.48 -5.80 23.77
N THR A 75 11.40 -4.99 24.26
CA THR A 75 11.31 -3.52 24.09
C THR A 75 11.97 -3.12 22.79
N VAL A 76 11.32 -2.23 22.06
CA VAL A 76 11.81 -1.63 20.82
C VAL A 76 11.83 -0.11 20.93
N GLN A 77 12.73 0.52 20.18
CA GLN A 77 12.87 1.99 20.15
C GLN A 77 12.13 2.65 18.97
N SER A 78 11.69 1.86 17.99
CA SER A 78 11.03 2.33 16.76
C SER A 78 10.12 1.24 16.18
N LEU A 79 9.18 1.62 15.31
CA LEU A 79 8.37 0.65 14.56
C LEU A 79 9.21 -0.09 13.51
N GLU A 80 10.22 0.56 12.94
CA GLU A 80 11.17 -0.01 11.98
C GLU A 80 11.89 -1.23 12.57
N GLU A 81 12.26 -1.16 13.85
CA GLU A 81 12.89 -2.27 14.55
C GLU A 81 11.97 -3.50 14.62
N VAL A 82 10.65 -3.30 14.76
CA VAL A 82 9.67 -4.39 14.73
C VAL A 82 9.63 -5.02 13.34
N TRP A 83 9.59 -4.20 12.29
CA TRP A 83 9.55 -4.70 10.90
C TRP A 83 10.76 -5.56 10.58
N GLU A 84 11.96 -5.13 10.97
CA GLU A 84 13.17 -5.93 10.73
C GLU A 84 13.21 -7.23 11.52
N LYS A 85 12.74 -7.23 12.78
CA LYS A 85 12.67 -8.45 13.60
C LYS A 85 11.66 -9.46 13.06
N GLU A 86 10.54 -9.00 12.51
CA GLU A 86 9.44 -9.86 12.04
C GLU A 86 9.50 -10.16 10.52
N LYS A 87 10.43 -9.55 9.78
CA LYS A 87 10.56 -9.68 8.31
C LYS A 87 10.58 -11.13 7.78
N ASN A 88 11.17 -12.05 8.54
CA ASN A 88 11.38 -13.45 8.12
C ASN A 88 10.67 -14.48 9.01
N THR A 89 9.76 -14.05 9.89
CA THR A 89 9.07 -14.95 10.83
C THR A 89 7.78 -15.53 10.23
N GLY A 90 7.25 -14.89 9.18
CA GLY A 90 5.95 -15.21 8.60
C GLY A 90 4.75 -14.76 9.43
N ARG A 91 4.97 -14.03 10.53
CA ARG A 91 3.88 -13.48 11.35
C ARG A 91 3.35 -12.18 10.76
N ASP A 92 2.08 -11.92 11.00
CA ASP A 92 1.53 -10.59 10.84
C ASP A 92 1.84 -9.71 12.04
N ILE A 93 1.87 -8.40 11.83
CA ILE A 93 2.16 -7.39 12.85
C ILE A 93 0.89 -6.60 13.11
N PHE A 94 0.41 -6.64 14.36
CA PHE A 94 -0.78 -5.90 14.79
C PHE A 94 -0.39 -4.75 15.71
N ILE A 95 -0.73 -3.52 15.33
CA ILE A 95 -0.57 -2.34 16.15
C ILE A 95 -1.81 -2.21 17.03
N CYS A 96 -1.59 -2.27 18.34
CA CYS A 96 -2.64 -2.36 19.36
C CYS A 96 -2.71 -1.10 20.24
N GLY A 97 -2.12 0.01 19.77
CA GLY A 97 -2.16 1.33 20.41
C GLY A 97 -0.93 1.67 21.24
N GLY A 98 -0.90 2.78 21.97
CA GLY A 98 -1.93 3.81 22.08
C GLY A 98 -1.91 4.83 20.93
N ALA A 99 -2.61 5.96 21.13
CA ALA A 99 -2.85 6.99 20.10
C ALA A 99 -1.59 7.38 19.29
N SER A 100 -0.46 7.64 19.96
CA SER A 100 0.78 8.02 19.27
C SER A 100 1.36 6.89 18.40
N VAL A 101 1.21 5.64 18.84
CA VAL A 101 1.67 4.46 18.09
C VAL A 101 0.78 4.25 16.87
N TYR A 102 -0.54 4.46 17.02
CA TYR A 102 -1.46 4.44 15.88
C TYR A 102 -1.12 5.52 14.86
N GLU A 103 -0.87 6.75 15.31
CA GLU A 103 -0.53 7.88 14.44
C GLU A 103 0.76 7.64 13.65
N GLU A 104 1.79 7.07 14.29
CA GLU A 104 3.03 6.69 13.63
C GLU A 104 2.81 5.55 12.63
N ALA A 105 2.10 4.49 13.05
CA ALA A 105 1.88 3.30 12.24
C ALA A 105 0.93 3.52 11.05
N LEU A 106 0.05 4.52 11.10
CA LEU A 106 -0.90 4.82 10.03
C LEU A 106 -0.22 5.07 8.68
N LYS A 107 1.07 5.40 8.64
CA LYS A 107 1.84 5.63 7.39
C LYS A 107 2.20 4.33 6.67
N ASN A 108 2.33 3.23 7.39
CA ASN A 108 2.88 1.95 6.89
C ASN A 108 1.93 0.76 7.08
N THR A 109 0.72 1.01 7.58
CA THR A 109 -0.29 -0.04 7.85
C THR A 109 -1.00 -0.49 6.58
N ASP A 110 -1.11 -1.79 6.34
CA ASP A 110 -1.85 -2.36 5.19
C ASP A 110 -3.37 -2.41 5.45
N LYS A 111 -3.78 -2.72 6.68
CA LYS A 111 -5.20 -2.89 7.06
C LYS A 111 -5.54 -2.22 8.39
N ILE A 112 -6.78 -1.74 8.52
CA ILE A 112 -7.29 -1.22 9.79
C ILE A 112 -8.54 -2.02 10.17
N TYR A 113 -8.47 -2.73 11.29
CA TYR A 113 -9.58 -3.39 11.94
C TYR A 113 -10.15 -2.45 13.02
N VAL A 114 -11.40 -2.04 12.84
CA VAL A 114 -12.05 -1.07 13.74
C VAL A 114 -13.30 -1.69 14.33
N THR A 115 -13.35 -1.86 15.64
CA THR A 115 -14.62 -2.03 16.35
C THR A 115 -15.17 -0.67 16.74
N LYS A 116 -16.24 -0.23 16.10
CA LYS A 116 -16.91 1.04 16.36
C LYS A 116 -18.13 0.82 17.26
N LEU A 117 -18.12 1.37 18.47
CA LEU A 117 -19.30 1.41 19.33
C LEU A 117 -20.31 2.43 18.78
N LEU A 118 -21.59 2.06 18.76
CA LEU A 118 -22.69 2.93 18.31
C LEU A 118 -23.18 3.85 19.44
N GLU A 119 -22.23 4.38 20.21
CA GLU A 119 -22.47 5.35 21.28
C GLU A 119 -21.30 6.33 21.40
N LYS A 120 -21.59 7.52 21.90
CA LYS A 120 -20.58 8.51 22.26
C LYS A 120 -20.14 8.29 23.68
N VAL A 121 -18.83 8.31 23.90
CA VAL A 121 -18.21 8.11 25.20
C VAL A 121 -17.32 9.30 25.51
N GLU A 122 -17.28 9.74 26.76
CA GLU A 122 -16.32 10.75 27.20
C GLU A 122 -14.92 10.14 27.33
N GLY A 123 -13.90 10.82 26.80
CA GLY A 123 -12.51 10.41 26.95
C GLY A 123 -11.53 11.48 26.50
N ASP A 124 -10.26 11.22 26.79
CA ASP A 124 -9.13 12.14 26.57
C ASP A 124 -8.18 11.65 25.46
N THR A 125 -8.35 10.41 25.02
CA THR A 125 -7.49 9.75 24.05
C THR A 125 -8.33 9.32 22.86
N PHE A 126 -7.91 9.71 21.66
CA PHE A 126 -8.67 9.53 20.43
C PHE A 126 -7.88 8.74 19.39
N PHE A 127 -8.58 7.96 18.56
CA PHE A 127 -7.98 7.36 17.38
C PHE A 127 -7.72 8.43 16.31
N PRO A 128 -6.52 8.46 15.68
CA PRO A 128 -6.22 9.40 14.60
C PRO A 128 -7.22 9.29 13.42
N MET A 129 -7.39 10.40 12.68
CA MET A 129 -8.20 10.37 11.46
C MET A 129 -7.45 9.68 10.33
N PHE A 130 -8.19 8.96 9.50
CA PHE A 130 -7.75 8.49 8.19
C PHE A 130 -8.87 8.74 7.18
N SER A 131 -8.53 8.90 5.91
CA SER A 131 -9.48 9.23 4.84
C SER A 131 -9.85 8.02 3.98
N GLU A 132 -10.98 8.12 3.28
CA GLU A 132 -11.41 7.13 2.27
C GLU A 132 -10.48 7.09 1.05
N GLU A 133 -9.69 8.15 0.83
CA GLU A 133 -8.63 8.17 -0.19
C GLU A 133 -7.44 7.27 0.18
N GLU A 134 -7.22 7.07 1.48
CA GLU A 134 -6.13 6.26 2.03
C GLU A 134 -6.57 4.83 2.33
N PHE A 135 -7.81 4.61 2.76
CA PHE A 135 -8.33 3.31 3.15
C PHE A 135 -9.78 3.10 2.69
N VAL A 136 -10.04 1.96 2.05
CA VAL A 136 -11.37 1.58 1.58
C VAL A 136 -11.97 0.53 2.50
N GLU A 137 -13.25 0.68 2.85
CA GLU A 137 -14.01 -0.34 3.58
C GLU A 137 -14.14 -1.61 2.72
N LYS A 138 -13.79 -2.76 3.30
CA LYS A 138 -13.92 -4.08 2.66
C LYS A 138 -15.05 -4.90 3.22
N SER A 139 -15.28 -4.82 4.52
CA SER A 139 -16.36 -5.53 5.18
C SER A 139 -16.81 -4.80 6.43
N CYS A 140 -18.07 -5.04 6.80
CA CYS A 140 -18.60 -4.68 8.10
C CYS A 140 -19.41 -5.84 8.67
N GLU A 141 -19.34 -6.02 9.99
CA GLU A 141 -20.04 -7.05 10.74
C GLU A 141 -20.61 -6.45 12.02
N ILE A 142 -21.90 -6.66 12.26
CA ILE A 142 -22.54 -6.23 13.51
C ILE A 142 -22.14 -7.20 14.62
N LEU A 143 -21.55 -6.67 15.69
CA LEU A 143 -21.31 -7.43 16.91
C LEU A 143 -22.59 -7.38 17.75
N VAL A 144 -22.99 -8.52 18.32
CA VAL A 144 -24.15 -8.65 19.20
C VAL A 144 -23.75 -9.40 20.47
N PRO A 145 -24.34 -9.10 21.64
CA PRO A 145 -25.50 -8.21 21.87
C PRO A 145 -25.19 -6.70 22.01
N GLN A 146 -23.93 -6.32 22.22
CA GLN A 146 -23.50 -4.93 22.36
C GLN A 146 -23.57 -4.24 21.00
N LYS A 147 -24.21 -3.06 20.92
CA LYS A 147 -24.40 -2.29 19.68
C LYS A 147 -23.07 -1.74 19.14
N ALA A 148 -22.23 -2.59 18.59
CA ALA A 148 -20.97 -2.24 17.95
C ALA A 148 -20.89 -2.86 16.55
N VAL A 149 -20.13 -2.22 15.67
CA VAL A 149 -19.88 -2.69 14.31
C VAL A 149 -18.39 -2.85 14.11
N PHE A 150 -17.98 -4.02 13.67
CA PHE A 150 -16.61 -4.31 13.30
C PHE A 150 -16.42 -4.02 11.81
N TYR A 151 -15.46 -3.18 11.47
CA TYR A 151 -15.10 -2.82 10.12
C TYR A 151 -13.70 -3.35 9.79
N GLU A 152 -13.54 -3.83 8.56
CA GLU A 152 -12.24 -4.06 7.96
C GLU A 152 -12.03 -3.01 6.87
N TYR A 153 -11.00 -2.19 7.04
CA TYR A 153 -10.49 -1.31 6.02
C TYR A 153 -9.18 -1.85 5.47
N GLU A 154 -8.98 -1.70 4.17
CA GLU A 154 -7.72 -2.01 3.50
C GLU A 154 -7.16 -0.73 2.89
N ARG A 155 -5.86 -0.52 3.01
CA ARG A 155 -5.20 0.62 2.41
C ARG A 155 -5.52 0.64 0.93
N VAL A 156 -6.02 1.78 0.45
CA VAL A 156 -6.08 2.06 -0.98
C VAL A 156 -4.65 1.95 -1.48
N GLN A 157 -4.38 0.90 -2.25
CA GLN A 157 -3.16 0.86 -3.03
C GLN A 157 -3.27 2.04 -4.00
N LYS A 158 -2.66 3.17 -3.64
CA LYS A 158 -2.32 4.20 -4.62
C LYS A 158 -1.62 3.42 -5.71
N LYS A 159 -2.20 3.39 -6.92
CA LYS A 159 -1.51 2.90 -8.11
C LYS A 159 -0.30 3.81 -8.31
N GLY A 160 0.80 3.52 -7.61
CA GLY A 160 1.86 4.52 -7.42
C GLY A 160 2.81 4.27 -6.25
N LYS A 161 3.34 3.05 -6.13
CA LYS A 161 4.75 2.78 -5.76
C LYS A 161 5.05 1.35 -6.19
N PHE A 162 4.98 1.08 -7.51
CA PHE A 162 5.52 -0.17 -8.02
C PHE A 162 7.02 -0.15 -7.74
N MET A 163 7.44 -0.89 -6.71
CA MET A 163 8.84 -1.22 -6.57
C MET A 163 9.18 -2.09 -7.78
N LEU A 164 10.29 -1.84 -8.49
CA LEU A 164 10.70 -2.67 -9.63
C LEU A 164 10.79 -4.15 -9.23
N SER A 165 11.05 -4.40 -7.94
CA SER A 165 11.02 -5.72 -7.31
C SER A 165 9.66 -6.43 -7.39
N THR A 166 8.54 -5.70 -7.41
CA THR A 166 7.18 -6.25 -7.54
C THR A 166 6.84 -6.63 -8.98
N LEU A 167 7.63 -6.15 -9.95
CA LEU A 167 7.51 -6.52 -11.36
C LEU A 167 8.40 -7.72 -11.72
N LYS A 168 9.20 -8.28 -10.79
CA LYS A 168 10.21 -9.34 -11.05
C LYS A 168 9.71 -10.48 -11.93
N ASP A 169 8.46 -10.89 -11.77
CA ASP A 169 7.84 -11.98 -12.56
C ASP A 169 7.58 -11.62 -14.04
N LEU A 170 7.65 -10.33 -14.40
CA LEU A 170 7.51 -9.82 -15.76
C LEU A 170 8.86 -9.63 -16.48
N TRP A 171 9.99 -9.83 -15.80
CA TRP A 171 11.33 -9.68 -16.39
C TRP A 171 11.91 -11.04 -16.75
N TYR A 172 12.47 -11.15 -17.95
CA TYR A 172 13.33 -12.24 -18.35
C TYR A 172 14.75 -11.70 -18.51
N ASP A 173 15.69 -12.18 -17.69
CA ASP A 173 17.09 -11.72 -17.67
C ASP A 173 17.23 -10.19 -17.48
N GLY A 174 16.46 -9.63 -16.54
CA GLY A 174 16.47 -8.19 -16.26
C GLY A 174 15.86 -7.31 -17.36
N LYS A 175 15.17 -7.91 -18.33
CA LYS A 175 14.56 -7.20 -19.46
C LYS A 175 13.07 -7.55 -19.58
N MET A 176 12.25 -6.53 -19.82
CA MET A 176 10.85 -6.68 -20.20
C MET A 176 10.66 -6.12 -21.61
N VAL A 177 10.06 -6.92 -22.48
CA VAL A 177 9.76 -6.53 -23.86
C VAL A 177 8.26 -6.75 -24.09
N THR A 178 7.52 -5.69 -24.40
CA THR A 178 6.06 -5.76 -24.52
C THR A 178 5.54 -5.00 -25.73
N LYS A 179 4.51 -5.56 -26.37
CA LYS A 179 3.71 -4.90 -27.42
C LYS A 179 2.32 -4.47 -26.93
N GLU A 180 1.96 -4.85 -25.70
CA GLU A 180 0.59 -4.78 -25.17
C GLU A 180 0.48 -3.83 -23.99
N LYS A 181 1.61 -3.36 -23.44
CA LYS A 181 1.64 -2.47 -22.29
C LYS A 181 2.42 -1.20 -22.55
N GLN A 182 1.98 -0.11 -21.92
CA GLN A 182 2.69 1.16 -21.82
C GLN A 182 3.15 1.38 -20.39
N LEU A 183 4.31 2.03 -20.24
CA LEU A 183 4.84 2.50 -18.97
C LEU A 183 4.56 4.01 -18.86
N ARG A 184 4.06 4.44 -17.71
CA ARG A 184 3.87 5.85 -17.37
C ARG A 184 4.74 6.18 -16.16
N ILE A 185 5.44 7.30 -16.22
CA ILE A 185 6.26 7.82 -15.12
C ILE A 185 5.73 9.20 -14.78
N PHE A 186 5.35 9.43 -13.53
CA PHE A 186 4.88 10.73 -13.08
C PHE A 186 6.06 11.69 -12.92
N ASP A 187 5.97 12.86 -13.55
CA ASP A 187 6.90 13.96 -13.35
C ASP A 187 6.28 14.98 -12.39
N GLU A 188 6.73 14.95 -11.13
CA GLU A 188 6.28 15.87 -10.09
C GLU A 188 6.50 17.34 -10.44
N LYS A 189 7.52 17.67 -11.25
CA LYS A 189 7.82 19.06 -11.60
C LYS A 189 6.79 19.63 -12.57
N SER A 190 6.33 18.82 -13.52
CA SER A 190 5.32 19.23 -14.49
C SER A 190 3.89 18.86 -14.09
N GLY A 191 3.73 17.99 -13.09
CA GLY A 191 2.45 17.44 -12.66
C GLY A 191 1.79 16.55 -13.72
N LYS A 192 2.58 15.97 -14.61
CA LYS A 192 2.09 15.20 -15.77
C LYS A 192 2.75 13.83 -15.84
N TRP A 193 2.05 12.89 -16.47
CA TRP A 193 2.58 11.58 -16.80
C TRP A 193 3.41 11.63 -18.08
N GLU A 194 4.67 11.22 -18.01
CA GLU A 194 5.47 10.89 -19.17
C GLU A 194 5.14 9.45 -19.59
N VAL A 195 4.69 9.28 -20.84
CA VAL A 195 4.16 8.01 -21.34
C VAL A 195 5.12 7.38 -22.35
N PHE A 196 5.44 6.11 -22.13
CA PHE A 196 6.25 5.28 -23.01
C PHE A 196 5.41 4.09 -23.48
N SER A 197 5.16 4.00 -24.77
CA SER A 197 4.36 2.92 -25.36
C SER A 197 5.14 2.22 -26.47
N PRO A 198 4.69 1.02 -26.87
CA PRO A 198 5.08 0.44 -28.15
C PRO A 198 4.76 1.41 -29.29
N VAL A 199 5.53 1.32 -30.36
CA VAL A 199 5.40 2.20 -31.52
C VAL A 199 4.76 1.44 -32.66
N ILE A 200 3.61 1.92 -33.13
CA ILE A 200 3.00 1.43 -34.36
C ILE A 200 3.62 2.14 -35.55
N PHE A 201 3.96 1.36 -36.55
CA PHE A 201 4.40 1.83 -37.84
C PHE A 201 3.57 1.13 -38.91
N GLN A 202 2.91 1.92 -39.75
CA GLN A 202 2.14 1.44 -40.89
C GLN A 202 2.76 2.01 -42.15
N ASN A 203 3.06 1.14 -43.12
CA ASN A 203 3.64 1.57 -44.38
C ASN A 203 2.53 2.16 -45.27
N CYS A 204 2.73 3.36 -45.80
CA CYS A 204 1.76 4.02 -46.67
C CYS A 204 1.52 3.27 -48.00
N MET A 205 2.50 2.52 -48.50
CA MET A 205 2.35 1.72 -49.73
C MET A 205 1.69 0.36 -49.49
N ARG A 206 1.60 -0.07 -48.23
CA ARG A 206 1.02 -1.35 -47.79
C ARG A 206 0.28 -1.13 -46.46
N PRO A 207 -0.87 -0.44 -46.47
CA PRO A 207 -1.60 -0.09 -45.25
C PRO A 207 -2.06 -1.33 -44.47
N GLU A 208 -2.24 -2.47 -45.12
CA GLU A 208 -2.48 -3.77 -44.49
C GLU A 208 -1.31 -4.27 -43.62
N GLU A 209 -0.08 -3.80 -43.86
CA GLU A 209 1.10 -4.17 -43.10
C GLU A 209 1.32 -3.19 -41.93
N VAL A 210 0.83 -3.59 -40.74
CA VAL A 210 1.05 -2.88 -39.48
C VAL A 210 2.16 -3.58 -38.68
N THR A 211 3.23 -2.85 -38.36
CA THR A 211 4.32 -3.32 -37.51
C THR A 211 4.27 -2.64 -36.15
N ILE A 212 4.27 -3.44 -35.08
CA ILE A 212 4.37 -2.95 -33.70
C ILE A 212 5.80 -3.18 -33.20
N TYR A 213 6.54 -2.09 -33.01
CA TYR A 213 7.84 -2.10 -32.34
C TYR A 213 7.61 -2.11 -30.83
N PRO A 214 8.12 -3.12 -30.11
CA PRO A 214 7.86 -3.25 -28.68
C PRO A 214 8.47 -2.11 -27.88
N LEU A 215 7.86 -1.85 -26.73
CA LEU A 215 8.49 -1.13 -25.64
C LEU A 215 9.45 -2.10 -24.95
N THR A 216 10.70 -1.68 -24.80
CA THR A 216 11.72 -2.43 -24.08
C THR A 216 12.09 -1.66 -22.81
N ILE A 217 12.12 -2.37 -21.69
CA ILE A 217 12.53 -1.83 -20.41
C ILE A 217 13.61 -2.77 -19.85
N THR A 218 14.77 -2.21 -19.51
CA THR A 218 15.91 -2.95 -18.97
C THR A 218 16.20 -2.46 -17.56
N LEU A 219 16.30 -3.38 -16.61
CA LEU A 219 16.68 -3.08 -15.24
C LEU A 219 18.21 -2.92 -15.16
N LEU A 220 18.68 -1.74 -14.79
CA LEU A 220 20.11 -1.43 -14.64
C LEU A 220 20.57 -1.57 -13.18
N ALA A 221 19.70 -1.23 -12.23
CA ALA A 221 19.87 -1.40 -10.78
C ALA A 221 18.49 -1.44 -10.10
N GLU A 222 18.45 -1.56 -8.77
CA GLU A 222 17.20 -1.68 -8.00
C GLU A 222 16.15 -0.61 -8.33
N ASP A 223 16.57 0.66 -8.47
CA ASP A 223 15.71 1.80 -8.81
C ASP A 223 16.05 2.44 -10.17
N ARG A 224 16.90 1.81 -10.99
CA ARG A 224 17.33 2.38 -12.28
C ARG A 224 16.91 1.51 -13.43
N ILE A 225 16.24 2.12 -14.41
CA ILE A 225 15.84 1.46 -15.65
C ILE A 225 16.35 2.21 -16.88
N GLN A 226 16.44 1.47 -17.98
CA GLN A 226 16.58 2.01 -19.32
C GLN A 226 15.31 1.69 -20.10
N ILE A 227 14.69 2.70 -20.68
CA ILE A 227 13.55 2.56 -21.57
C ILE A 227 14.03 2.73 -22.99
N GLU A 228 13.66 1.80 -23.87
CA GLU A 228 13.95 1.82 -25.29
C GLU A 228 12.64 1.65 -26.07
N THR A 229 12.38 2.59 -26.99
CA THR A 229 11.35 2.51 -28.02
C THR A 229 12.02 2.68 -29.39
N LYS A 230 11.26 2.56 -30.50
CA LYS A 230 11.79 2.76 -31.86
C LYS A 230 12.56 4.08 -32.05
N TYR A 231 12.19 5.14 -31.34
CA TYR A 231 12.72 6.49 -31.58
C TYR A 231 13.60 7.04 -30.46
N GLN A 232 13.61 6.40 -29.29
CA GLN A 232 14.32 6.92 -28.14
C GLN A 232 14.81 5.82 -27.23
N GLN A 233 15.97 6.08 -26.61
CA GLN A 233 16.50 5.30 -25.51
C GLN A 233 16.88 6.28 -24.39
N ARG A 234 16.33 6.10 -23.20
CA ARG A 234 16.56 6.98 -22.05
C ARG A 234 16.63 6.20 -20.75
N GLU A 235 17.52 6.62 -19.86
CA GLU A 235 17.62 6.08 -18.51
C GLU A 235 16.79 6.91 -17.53
N PHE A 236 16.21 6.23 -16.55
CA PHE A 236 15.42 6.82 -15.49
C PHE A 236 15.87 6.29 -14.13
N ASP A 237 16.05 7.23 -13.20
CA ASP A 237 16.07 6.94 -11.77
C ASP A 237 14.64 7.02 -11.26
N LEU A 238 14.11 5.88 -10.80
CA LEU A 238 12.76 5.71 -10.30
C LEU A 238 12.66 5.94 -8.80
N LYS A 239 13.77 6.30 -8.13
CA LYS A 239 13.73 6.61 -6.71
C LYS A 239 12.71 7.71 -6.46
N ASP A 240 11.73 7.37 -5.62
CA ASP A 240 10.60 8.22 -5.24
C ASP A 240 9.69 8.68 -6.40
N LYS A 241 9.72 8.00 -7.55
CA LYS A 241 8.79 8.28 -8.66
C LYS A 241 7.54 7.40 -8.60
N GLU A 242 6.39 7.98 -8.91
CA GLU A 242 5.19 7.20 -9.21
C GLU A 242 5.28 6.64 -10.64
N ILE A 243 5.02 5.35 -10.79
CA ILE A 243 5.03 4.65 -12.08
C ILE A 243 3.78 3.77 -12.22
N GLU A 244 3.32 3.61 -13.46
CA GLU A 244 2.22 2.71 -13.81
C GLU A 244 2.58 1.90 -15.06
N LEU A 245 2.36 0.58 -15.01
CA LEU A 245 2.34 -0.28 -16.20
C LEU A 245 0.88 -0.62 -16.51
N CYS A 246 0.39 -0.20 -17.66
CA CYS A 246 -1.02 -0.36 -18.06
C CYS A 246 -1.12 -0.96 -19.45
N GLU A 247 -2.23 -1.63 -19.74
CA GLU A 247 -2.61 -1.93 -21.12
C GLU A 247 -2.68 -0.63 -21.93
N TRP A 248 -2.40 -0.72 -23.23
CA TRP A 248 -2.52 0.42 -24.13
C TRP A 248 -3.36 0.07 -25.34
N GLU A 249 -4.14 1.05 -25.80
CA GLU A 249 -4.88 0.99 -27.04
C GLU A 249 -4.32 2.04 -27.99
N ALA A 250 -3.95 1.61 -29.19
CA ALA A 250 -3.59 2.54 -30.24
C ALA A 250 -4.81 2.87 -31.09
N LYS A 251 -5.08 4.16 -31.25
CA LYS A 251 -6.06 4.65 -32.22
C LYS A 251 -5.30 5.18 -33.43
N ILE A 252 -5.34 4.44 -34.53
CA ILE A 252 -4.80 4.91 -35.80
C ILE A 252 -5.83 5.87 -36.39
N HIS A 253 -5.49 7.16 -36.40
CA HIS A 253 -6.26 8.17 -37.11
C HIS A 253 -5.67 8.32 -38.51
N LYS A 254 -6.53 8.14 -39.52
CA LYS A 254 -6.18 8.50 -40.90
C LYS A 254 -5.99 10.01 -40.97
N VAL A 255 -4.77 10.46 -41.20
CA VAL A 255 -4.46 11.87 -41.45
C VAL A 255 -4.41 12.04 -42.97
N GLU A 256 -5.12 13.04 -43.50
CA GLU A 256 -5.00 13.37 -44.92
C GLU A 256 -3.55 13.75 -45.22
N CYS A 257 -2.95 13.08 -46.21
CA CYS A 257 -1.55 13.24 -46.56
C CYS A 257 -1.31 14.65 -47.09
N THR A 258 -0.53 15.48 -46.37
CA THR A 258 -0.20 16.85 -46.78
C THR A 258 0.96 16.93 -47.77
N HIS A 259 1.59 15.81 -48.16
CA HIS A 259 2.69 15.77 -49.14
C HIS A 259 2.67 14.45 -49.91
N CYS A 260 2.04 14.43 -51.09
CA CYS A 260 2.40 13.47 -52.12
C CYS A 260 2.05 13.99 -53.53
N GLU A 261 2.93 14.81 -54.12
CA GLU A 261 2.85 15.09 -55.57
C GLU A 261 3.33 13.90 -56.43
N ASN A 262 3.81 12.80 -55.83
CA ASN A 262 4.56 11.78 -56.57
C ASN A 262 4.09 10.31 -56.45
N CYS A 263 2.92 10.03 -55.84
CA CYS A 263 2.44 8.63 -55.72
C CYS A 263 1.14 8.32 -56.46
N GLY A 264 0.38 9.32 -56.93
CA GLY A 264 -0.71 9.13 -57.91
C GLY A 264 -1.87 8.19 -57.52
N ARG A 265 -1.82 7.51 -56.37
CA ARG A 265 -2.91 6.70 -55.81
C ARG A 265 -2.73 6.68 -54.30
N CYS A 266 -3.83 6.99 -53.61
CA CYS A 266 -4.36 6.32 -52.42
C CYS A 266 -5.05 7.34 -51.50
N GLY A 267 -6.39 7.38 -51.58
CA GLY A 267 -7.19 7.39 -50.36
C GLY A 267 -7.04 6.01 -49.72
N TRP A 268 -6.95 5.96 -48.39
CA TRP A 268 -6.55 4.80 -47.58
C TRP A 268 -5.82 5.28 -46.33
#